data_AF-A0A8T6IRP9-F1
#
_entry.id   AF-A0A8T6IRP9-F1
#
_cell.length_a   1.000
_cell.length_b   1.000
_cell.length_c   1.000
_cell.angle_alpha   90.00
_cell.angle_beta   90.00
_cell.angle_gamma   90.00
#
_symmetry.space_group_name_H-M   'P 1'
#
loop_
_entity.id
_entity.type
_entity.pdbx_description
1 polymer ?
#
loop_
_entity_poly.entity_id
_entity_poly.type
_entity_poly.pdbx_seq_one_letter_code
_entity_poly.pdbx_strand_id
1 'polypeptide(L)'
;MNVARLIESSFNEAAKALTMGTSQRSLARARERAFTKALIAQFRREFDGGDHRVFATTQRGNAADFATNQLLYDIAVCRIGAGKTAERKSEDFYFIAQALWQVEIDFSREWRHALHAINRLNCGGAADKLLITSKLARSQTQFLETLRAPSAAVDGALYLAFVAHPADWDDDADAPQVWRIADGEWKEVK
;
A
#
# COMPACT_ATOMS: atom_id res chain seq x y z
N MET A 1 6.87 -3.52 12.17
CA MET A 1 5.55 -3.85 11.58
C MET A 1 5.52 -5.27 11.03
N ASN A 2 4.50 -6.06 11.36
CA ASN A 2 4.23 -7.36 10.71
C ASN A 2 3.28 -7.13 9.52
N VAL A 3 3.80 -7.26 8.29
CA VAL A 3 3.05 -6.96 7.05
C VAL A 3 1.89 -7.95 6.85
N ALA A 4 2.10 -9.25 7.05
CA ALA A 4 1.07 -10.27 6.88
C ALA A 4 -0.16 -9.98 7.76
N ARG A 5 0.07 -9.71 9.05
CA ARG A 5 -0.99 -9.36 10.01
C ARG A 5 -1.71 -8.05 9.63
N LEU A 6 -0.97 -7.06 9.13
CA LEU A 6 -1.55 -5.78 8.71
C LEU A 6 -2.49 -5.97 7.51
N ILE A 7 -2.11 -6.78 6.52
CA ILE A 7 -2.93 -7.08 5.34
C ILE A 7 -4.14 -7.91 5.73
N GLU A 8 -3.96 -8.96 6.50
CA GLU A 8 -5.04 -9.82 6.99
C GLU A 8 -6.08 -9.00 7.80
N SER A 9 -5.62 -8.14 8.71
CA SER A 9 -6.51 -7.29 9.51
C SER A 9 -7.29 -6.30 8.63
N SER A 10 -6.64 -5.72 7.62
CA SER A 10 -7.27 -4.78 6.68
C SER A 10 -8.32 -5.47 5.80
N PHE A 11 -8.01 -6.69 5.34
CA PHE A 11 -8.94 -7.54 4.60
C PHE A 11 -10.16 -7.92 5.44
N ASN A 12 -9.94 -8.41 6.66
CA ASN A 12 -11.02 -8.82 7.56
C ASN A 12 -11.93 -7.66 7.98
N GLU A 13 -11.39 -6.44 8.11
CA GLU A 13 -12.20 -5.24 8.36
C GLU A 13 -13.03 -4.86 7.13
N ALA A 14 -12.44 -4.92 5.94
CA ALA A 14 -13.11 -4.58 4.69
C ALA A 14 -14.19 -5.60 4.29
N ALA A 15 -13.96 -6.90 4.53
CA ALA A 15 -14.91 -7.96 4.21
C ALA A 15 -16.24 -7.83 4.98
N LYS A 16 -16.22 -7.17 6.14
CA LYS A 16 -17.43 -6.86 6.93
C LYS A 16 -18.29 -5.74 6.33
N ALA A 17 -17.79 -5.03 5.32
CA ALA A 17 -18.55 -3.98 4.67
C ALA A 17 -19.71 -4.59 3.86
N LEU A 18 -20.93 -4.47 4.40
CA LEU A 18 -22.16 -4.87 3.73
C LEU A 18 -22.61 -3.79 2.75
N THR A 19 -22.92 -4.14 1.50
CA THR A 19 -23.69 -3.27 0.60
C THR A 19 -24.86 -4.04 -0.01
N MET A 20 -26.05 -3.84 0.55
CA MET A 20 -27.30 -4.40 0.03
C MET A 20 -27.73 -3.66 -1.25
N GLY A 21 -28.23 -4.40 -2.24
CA GLY A 21 -28.89 -3.83 -3.43
C GLY A 21 -27.97 -3.19 -4.48
N THR A 22 -26.65 -3.38 -4.39
CA THR A 22 -25.68 -2.81 -5.32
C THR A 22 -25.28 -3.80 -6.42
N SER A 23 -25.04 -3.32 -7.64
CA SER A 23 -24.43 -4.15 -8.69
C SER A 23 -23.05 -4.69 -8.27
N GLN A 24 -22.63 -5.85 -8.79
CA GLN A 24 -21.33 -6.47 -8.46
C GLN A 24 -20.15 -5.50 -8.62
N ARG A 25 -20.14 -4.67 -9.67
CA ARG A 25 -19.10 -3.65 -9.90
C ARG A 25 -19.08 -2.58 -8.80
N SER A 26 -20.24 -2.19 -8.30
CA SER A 26 -20.35 -1.18 -7.23
C SER A 26 -19.93 -1.78 -5.89
N LEU A 27 -20.31 -3.03 -5.62
CA LEU A 27 -19.86 -3.80 -4.46
C LEU A 27 -18.33 -3.94 -4.44
N ALA A 28 -17.72 -4.37 -5.55
CA ALA A 28 -16.27 -4.51 -5.66
C ALA A 28 -15.53 -3.20 -5.36
N ARG A 29 -15.99 -2.08 -5.92
CA ARG A 29 -15.44 -0.74 -5.64
C ARG A 29 -15.61 -0.31 -4.19
N ALA A 30 -16.75 -0.64 -3.57
CA ALA A 30 -16.99 -0.32 -2.16
C ALA A 30 -16.04 -1.11 -1.25
N ARG A 31 -15.85 -2.39 -1.54
CA ARG A 31 -14.90 -3.29 -0.85
C ARG A 31 -13.45 -2.84 -1.00
N GLU A 32 -13.04 -2.50 -2.22
CA GLU A 32 -11.72 -1.91 -2.49
C GLU A 32 -11.48 -0.65 -1.65
N ARG A 33 -12.45 0.28 -1.64
CA ARG A 33 -12.36 1.49 -0.80
C ARG A 33 -12.31 1.17 0.69
N ALA A 34 -13.09 0.20 1.15
CA ALA A 34 -13.09 -0.23 2.54
C ALA A 34 -11.73 -0.81 2.94
N PHE A 35 -11.13 -1.63 2.07
CA PHE A 35 -9.79 -2.17 2.27
C PHE A 35 -8.73 -1.08 2.32
N THR A 36 -8.69 -0.18 1.33
CA THR A 36 -7.74 0.92 1.30
C THR A 36 -7.87 1.81 2.54
N LYS A 37 -9.11 2.09 2.99
CA LYS A 37 -9.36 2.87 4.21
C LYS A 37 -8.87 2.14 5.47
N ALA A 38 -9.13 0.84 5.60
CA ALA A 38 -8.66 0.04 6.72
C ALA A 38 -7.12 0.00 6.75
N LEU A 39 -6.50 -0.21 5.58
CA LEU A 39 -5.05 -0.23 5.41
C LEU A 39 -4.40 1.10 5.83
N ILE A 40 -4.92 2.23 5.34
CA ILE A 40 -4.47 3.57 5.76
C ILE A 40 -4.60 3.72 7.28
N ALA A 41 -5.72 3.30 7.87
CA ALA A 41 -5.91 3.38 9.31
C ALA A 41 -4.90 2.54 10.10
N GLN A 42 -4.51 1.36 9.60
CA GLN A 42 -3.45 0.55 10.20
C GLN A 42 -2.09 1.26 10.15
N PHE A 43 -1.69 1.78 8.99
CA PHE A 43 -0.44 2.54 8.86
C PHE A 43 -0.42 3.75 9.79
N ARG A 44 -1.55 4.45 9.93
CA ARG A 44 -1.67 5.56 10.88
C ARG A 44 -1.58 5.10 12.33
N ARG A 45 -2.17 3.97 12.70
CA ARG A 45 -2.02 3.45 14.08
C ARG A 45 -0.57 3.10 14.41
N GLU A 46 0.19 2.60 13.43
CA GLU A 46 1.60 2.24 13.61
C GLU A 46 2.53 3.47 13.58
N PHE A 47 2.23 4.47 12.73
CA PHE A 47 3.16 5.56 12.41
C PHE A 47 2.66 6.98 12.65
N ASP A 48 1.37 7.24 12.92
CA ASP A 48 0.94 8.61 13.25
C ASP A 48 1.39 8.95 14.68
N GLY A 49 2.33 9.88 14.77
CA GLY A 49 2.84 10.40 16.02
C GLY A 49 4.30 10.84 15.89
N GLY A 50 4.72 11.81 16.69
CA GLY A 50 6.10 12.30 16.70
C GLY A 50 6.54 12.89 15.36
N ASP A 51 7.61 12.32 14.80
CA ASP A 51 8.30 12.75 13.58
C ASP A 51 7.84 11.99 12.32
N HIS A 52 6.66 11.36 12.32
CA HIS A 52 6.16 10.56 11.20
C HIS A 52 4.83 11.07 10.66
N ARG A 53 4.62 10.91 9.34
CA ARG A 53 3.37 11.23 8.64
C ARG A 53 3.01 10.15 7.62
N VAL A 54 1.72 9.82 7.58
CA VAL A 54 1.13 8.96 6.53
C VAL A 54 0.41 9.84 5.50
N PHE A 55 0.82 9.73 4.23
CA PHE A 55 0.21 10.38 3.07
C PHE A 55 -0.63 9.37 2.28
N ALA A 56 -1.87 9.72 1.95
CA ALA A 56 -2.78 8.90 1.14
C ALA A 56 -3.93 9.73 0.55
N THR A 57 -4.51 9.32 -0.59
CA THR A 57 -5.53 10.08 -1.37
C THR A 57 -6.78 10.47 -0.56
N THR A 58 -7.18 9.65 0.40
CA THR A 58 -8.40 9.88 1.20
C THR A 58 -8.12 10.52 2.56
N GLN A 59 -6.85 10.82 2.85
CA GLN A 59 -6.41 11.44 4.09
C GLN A 59 -6.60 12.97 4.02
N ARG A 60 -6.82 13.57 5.18
CA ARG A 60 -6.85 15.02 5.38
C ARG A 60 -5.90 15.38 6.50
N GLY A 61 -5.30 16.56 6.41
CA GLY A 61 -4.52 17.16 7.50
C GLY A 61 -3.09 17.48 7.11
N ASN A 62 -2.50 16.73 6.18
CA ASN A 62 -1.12 16.99 5.75
C ASN A 62 -1.04 18.20 4.80
N ALA A 63 -2.10 18.52 4.07
CA ALA A 63 -2.09 19.59 3.09
C ALA A 63 -1.82 20.99 3.68
N ALA A 64 -2.09 21.21 4.97
CA ALA A 64 -1.75 22.47 5.63
C ALA A 64 -0.23 22.67 5.73
N ASP A 65 0.51 21.59 5.99
CA ASP A 65 1.96 21.61 6.20
C ASP A 65 2.76 21.31 4.91
N PHE A 66 2.19 20.52 4.00
CA PHE A 66 2.89 19.95 2.83
C PHE A 66 2.23 20.26 1.49
N ALA A 67 1.17 21.07 1.46
CA ALA A 67 0.35 21.38 0.28
C ALA A 67 -0.31 20.17 -0.41
N THR A 68 -0.13 18.96 0.10
CA THR A 68 -0.75 17.72 -0.39
C THR A 68 -1.08 16.76 0.74
N ASN A 69 -2.09 15.91 0.54
CA ASN A 69 -2.37 14.77 1.40
C ASN A 69 -1.84 13.44 0.84
N GLN A 70 -1.49 13.38 -0.45
CA GLN A 70 -0.92 12.19 -1.10
C GLN A 70 0.40 12.50 -1.78
N LEU A 71 1.23 11.47 -1.94
CA LEU A 71 2.40 11.51 -2.80
C LEU A 71 2.12 10.70 -4.08
N LEU A 72 3.17 10.25 -4.78
CA LEU A 72 3.06 9.47 -6.01
C LEU A 72 2.34 8.12 -5.81
N TYR A 73 2.41 7.57 -4.59
CA TYR A 73 1.91 6.25 -4.21
C TYR A 73 0.54 6.34 -3.53
N ASP A 74 -0.23 5.25 -3.53
CA ASP A 74 -1.53 5.18 -2.85
C ASP A 74 -1.39 5.46 -1.35
N ILE A 75 -0.31 4.94 -0.74
CA ILE A 75 0.09 5.25 0.63
C ILE A 75 1.61 5.46 0.68
N ALA A 76 2.04 6.51 1.37
CA ALA A 76 3.44 6.70 1.72
C ALA A 76 3.57 7.04 3.20
N VAL A 77 4.52 6.40 3.89
CA VAL A 77 4.90 6.75 5.26
C VAL A 77 6.23 7.46 5.19
N CYS A 78 6.31 8.65 5.78
CA CYS A 78 7.50 9.47 5.76
C CYS A 78 7.88 9.90 7.18
N ARG A 79 9.18 9.93 7.45
CA ARG A 79 9.73 10.74 8.53
C ARG A 79 9.76 12.19 8.09
N ILE A 80 9.28 13.09 8.93
CA ILE A 80 9.24 14.53 8.71
C ILE A 80 10.27 15.23 9.58
N GLY A 81 10.81 16.33 9.06
CA GLY A 81 11.61 17.28 9.82
C GLY A 81 10.87 18.60 9.97
N ALA A 82 11.34 19.42 10.90
CA ALA A 82 10.90 20.80 11.06
C ALA A 82 12.10 21.73 10.83
N GLY A 83 11.83 22.88 10.23
CA GLY A 83 12.81 23.93 10.02
C GLY A 83 12.22 25.29 10.33
N LYS A 84 13.05 26.32 10.22
CA LYS A 84 12.67 27.72 10.43
C LYS A 84 12.99 28.54 9.21
N THR A 85 12.07 29.39 8.77
CA THR A 85 12.35 30.34 7.70
C THR A 85 13.43 31.32 8.14
N ALA A 86 14.24 31.79 7.19
CA ALA A 86 15.30 32.77 7.42
C ALA A 86 14.77 34.21 7.57
N GLU A 87 13.46 34.38 7.66
CA GLU A 87 12.80 35.69 7.67
C GLU A 87 12.85 36.35 9.06
N ARG A 88 12.69 37.68 9.08
CA ARG A 88 12.70 38.47 10.32
C ARG A 88 11.60 38.03 11.30
N LYS A 89 10.48 37.53 10.79
CA LYS A 89 9.50 36.74 11.54
C LYS A 89 9.69 35.29 11.13
N SER A 90 10.44 34.56 11.93
CA SER A 90 10.70 33.14 11.67
C SER A 90 9.41 32.35 11.83
N GLU A 91 9.03 31.63 10.78
CA GLU A 91 7.91 30.71 10.76
C GLU A 91 8.45 29.28 10.72
N ASP A 92 7.79 28.37 11.44
CA ASP A 92 8.11 26.95 11.39
C ASP A 92 7.56 26.36 10.10
N PHE A 93 8.33 25.51 9.44
CA PHE A 93 7.88 24.73 8.29
C PHE A 93 8.23 23.26 8.46
N TYR A 94 7.46 22.39 7.82
CA TYR A 94 7.73 20.96 7.79
C TYR A 94 8.24 20.51 6.42
N PHE A 95 9.10 19.51 6.41
CA PHE A 95 9.58 18.88 5.19
C PHE A 95 9.67 17.37 5.35
N ILE A 96 9.59 16.64 4.24
CA ILE A 96 9.79 15.19 4.24
C ILE A 96 11.29 14.93 4.31
N ALA A 97 11.75 14.36 5.43
CA ALA A 97 13.16 14.03 5.64
C ALA A 97 13.53 12.68 5.01
N GLN A 98 12.60 11.71 5.03
CA GLN A 98 12.83 10.38 4.48
C GLN A 98 11.51 9.66 4.20
N ALA A 99 11.43 8.91 3.09
CA ALA A 99 10.37 7.94 2.87
C ALA A 99 10.72 6.60 3.53
N LEU A 100 9.81 6.04 4.32
CA LEU A 100 9.98 4.77 5.01
C LEU A 100 9.22 3.65 4.31
N TRP A 101 7.96 3.92 3.95
CA TRP A 101 7.10 3.00 3.21
C TRP A 101 6.52 3.63 1.96
N GLN A 102 6.44 2.84 0.88
CA GLN A 102 5.68 3.15 -0.33
C GLN A 102 4.77 1.98 -0.68
N VAL A 103 3.49 2.25 -0.88
CA VAL A 103 2.48 1.22 -1.08
C VAL A 103 1.67 1.51 -2.33
N GLU A 104 1.52 0.47 -3.15
CA GLU A 104 0.67 0.46 -4.34
C GLU A 104 -0.41 -0.61 -4.17
N ILE A 105 -1.64 -0.27 -4.53
CA ILE A 105 -2.81 -1.14 -4.44
C ILE A 105 -3.41 -1.26 -5.83
N ASP A 106 -3.43 -2.48 -6.36
CA ASP A 106 -3.98 -2.76 -7.68
C ASP A 106 -4.75 -4.08 -7.70
N PHE A 107 -6.07 -3.97 -7.56
CA PHE A 107 -6.97 -5.12 -7.65
C PHE A 107 -7.28 -5.54 -9.09
N SER A 108 -6.59 -5.03 -10.12
CA SER A 108 -6.76 -5.55 -11.47
C SER A 108 -6.44 -7.06 -11.55
N ARG A 109 -7.07 -7.76 -12.48
CA ARG A 109 -6.79 -9.18 -12.77
C ARG A 109 -5.73 -9.34 -13.87
N GLU A 110 -4.88 -8.33 -14.06
CA GLU A 110 -3.90 -8.27 -15.15
C GLU A 110 -2.48 -8.08 -14.63
N TRP A 111 -1.58 -9.02 -14.95
CA TRP A 111 -0.19 -8.96 -14.52
C TRP A 111 0.57 -7.70 -14.98
N ARG A 112 0.16 -7.10 -16.11
CA ARG A 112 0.80 -5.88 -16.62
C ARG A 112 0.63 -4.71 -15.67
N HIS A 113 -0.52 -4.60 -15.00
CA HIS A 113 -0.73 -3.53 -14.05
C HIS A 113 0.12 -3.71 -12.79
N ALA A 114 0.28 -4.94 -12.30
CA ALA A 114 1.22 -5.26 -11.23
C ALA A 114 2.68 -4.90 -11.61
N LEU A 115 3.08 -5.16 -12.86
CA LEU A 115 4.38 -4.70 -13.37
C LEU A 115 4.49 -3.17 -13.39
N HIS A 116 3.44 -2.46 -13.81
CA HIS A 116 3.42 -0.99 -13.76
C HIS A 116 3.52 -0.46 -12.33
N ALA A 117 2.89 -1.12 -11.36
CA ALA A 117 3.01 -0.78 -9.95
C ALA A 117 4.43 -1.02 -9.42
N ILE A 118 5.07 -2.14 -9.75
CA ILE A 118 6.49 -2.40 -9.42
C ILE A 118 7.39 -1.32 -10.04
N ASN A 119 7.13 -0.88 -11.27
CA ASN A 119 7.91 0.20 -11.88
C ASN A 119 7.76 1.53 -11.12
N ARG A 120 6.57 1.86 -10.62
CA ARG A 120 6.39 3.04 -9.75
C ARG A 120 7.16 2.90 -8.43
N LEU A 121 7.09 1.71 -7.82
CA LEU A 121 7.84 1.38 -6.60
C LEU A 121 9.37 1.47 -6.82
N ASN A 122 9.87 1.02 -7.98
CA ASN A 122 11.28 1.14 -8.38
C ASN A 122 11.76 2.60 -8.44
N CYS A 123 10.88 3.55 -8.80
CA CYS A 123 11.20 4.98 -8.81
C CYS A 123 11.27 5.60 -7.40
N GLY A 124 10.96 4.83 -6.35
CA GLY A 124 10.85 5.32 -4.99
C GLY A 124 12.02 4.97 -4.09
N GLY A 125 12.39 5.92 -3.22
CA GLY A 125 13.50 5.76 -2.27
C GLY A 125 13.14 5.22 -0.89
N ALA A 126 11.97 4.60 -0.70
CA ALA A 126 11.59 4.06 0.61
C ALA A 126 12.33 2.75 0.93
N ALA A 127 12.68 2.55 2.20
CA ALA A 127 13.36 1.32 2.65
C ALA A 127 12.46 0.08 2.52
N ASP A 128 11.16 0.23 2.77
CA ASP A 128 10.17 -0.81 2.63
C ASP A 128 9.13 -0.43 1.56
N LYS A 129 8.73 -1.40 0.75
CA LYS A 129 7.80 -1.22 -0.36
C LYS A 129 6.79 -2.36 -0.39
N LEU A 130 5.53 -2.06 -0.68
CA LEU A 130 4.46 -3.04 -0.68
C LEU A 130 3.58 -2.89 -1.92
N LEU A 131 3.45 -3.97 -2.68
CA LEU A 131 2.43 -4.10 -3.71
C LEU A 131 1.31 -5.00 -3.18
N ILE A 132 0.07 -4.53 -3.25
CA ILE A 132 -1.13 -5.33 -2.96
C ILE A 132 -1.85 -5.56 -4.29
N THR A 133 -2.11 -6.83 -4.63
CA THR A 133 -2.79 -7.16 -5.87
C THR A 133 -3.76 -8.33 -5.74
N SER A 134 -4.65 -8.46 -6.72
CA SER A 134 -5.60 -9.57 -6.78
C SER A 134 -4.89 -10.90 -7.07
N LYS A 135 -5.34 -11.99 -6.44
CA LYS A 135 -4.99 -13.35 -6.85
C LYS A 135 -5.38 -13.55 -8.33
N LEU A 136 -4.46 -14.09 -9.14
CA LEU A 136 -4.77 -14.48 -10.51
C LEU A 136 -5.36 -15.89 -10.55
N ALA A 137 -6.41 -16.07 -11.35
CA ALA A 137 -7.15 -17.33 -11.47
C ALA A 137 -6.37 -18.50 -12.11
N ARG A 138 -5.25 -18.25 -12.80
CA ARG A 138 -4.56 -19.28 -13.61
C ARG A 138 -3.32 -19.89 -12.94
N SER A 139 -2.42 -19.07 -12.38
CA SER A 139 -1.23 -19.57 -11.67
C SER A 139 -0.55 -18.43 -10.91
N GLN A 140 -0.51 -18.54 -9.58
CA GLN A 140 0.24 -17.63 -8.72
C GLN A 140 1.76 -17.79 -8.91
N THR A 141 2.24 -19.04 -9.05
CA THR A 141 3.66 -19.33 -9.26
C THR A 141 4.19 -18.67 -10.54
N GLN A 142 3.45 -18.77 -11.66
CA GLN A 142 3.88 -18.13 -12.90
C GLN A 142 3.87 -16.60 -12.80
N PHE A 143 2.95 -16.04 -12.03
CA PHE A 143 2.93 -14.60 -11.77
C PHE A 143 4.13 -14.13 -10.96
N LEU A 144 4.46 -14.86 -9.87
CA LEU A 144 5.65 -14.60 -9.07
C LEU A 144 6.93 -14.67 -9.90
N GLU A 145 7.06 -15.69 -10.75
CA GLU A 145 8.19 -15.82 -11.68
C GLU A 145 8.25 -14.66 -12.69
N THR A 146 7.10 -14.23 -13.23
CA THR A 146 7.03 -13.08 -14.15
C THR A 146 7.52 -11.79 -13.50
N LEU A 147 7.21 -11.58 -12.22
CA LEU A 147 7.59 -10.38 -11.48
C LEU A 147 8.97 -10.49 -10.83
N ARG A 148 9.64 -11.66 -10.87
CA ARG A 148 10.88 -11.90 -10.14
C ARG A 148 11.99 -10.92 -10.50
N ALA A 149 12.31 -10.81 -11.79
CA ALA A 149 13.36 -9.91 -12.28
C ALA A 149 13.10 -8.42 -11.97
N PRO A 150 11.92 -7.83 -12.30
CA PRO A 150 11.67 -6.42 -11.98
C PRO A 150 11.57 -6.16 -10.47
N SER A 151 11.19 -7.15 -9.67
CA SER A 151 11.14 -7.05 -8.20
C SER A 151 12.52 -7.12 -7.56
N ALA A 152 13.44 -7.91 -8.12
CA ALA A 152 14.82 -7.98 -7.66
C ALA A 152 15.62 -6.71 -7.94
N ALA A 153 15.15 -5.86 -8.87
CA ALA A 153 15.73 -4.56 -9.15
C ALA A 153 15.30 -3.45 -8.17
N VAL A 154 14.31 -3.75 -7.30
CA VAL A 154 13.81 -2.80 -6.30
C VAL A 154 14.85 -2.62 -5.21
N ASP A 155 15.24 -1.37 -4.94
CA ASP A 155 16.06 -1.03 -3.79
C ASP A 155 15.25 -1.17 -2.49
N GLY A 156 15.87 -1.67 -1.43
CA GLY A 156 15.20 -1.98 -0.16
C GLY A 156 14.39 -3.28 -0.15
N ALA A 157 13.48 -3.41 0.80
CA ALA A 157 12.61 -4.59 0.94
C ALA A 157 11.32 -4.42 0.13
N LEU A 158 11.04 -5.36 -0.77
CA LEU A 158 9.76 -5.43 -1.48
C LEU A 158 8.91 -6.58 -0.94
N TYR A 159 7.67 -6.23 -0.58
CA TYR A 159 6.61 -7.15 -0.22
C TYR A 159 5.54 -7.17 -1.32
N LEU A 160 4.96 -8.33 -1.55
CA LEU A 160 3.83 -8.55 -2.44
C LEU A 160 2.73 -9.27 -1.67
N ALA A 161 1.54 -8.68 -1.61
CA ALA A 161 0.38 -9.30 -1.00
C ALA A 161 -0.65 -9.68 -2.07
N PHE A 162 -1.02 -10.95 -2.11
CA PHE A 162 -2.15 -11.43 -2.88
C PHE A 162 -3.40 -11.45 -2.01
N VAL A 163 -4.40 -10.69 -2.42
CA VAL A 163 -5.72 -10.65 -1.81
C VAL A 163 -6.73 -11.16 -2.84
N ALA A 164 -7.81 -11.84 -2.42
CA ALA A 164 -8.88 -12.18 -3.35
C ALA A 164 -9.43 -10.90 -4.02
N HIS A 165 -9.88 -11.01 -5.27
CA HIS A 165 -10.44 -9.83 -5.94
C HIS A 165 -11.73 -9.38 -5.20
N PRO A 166 -11.99 -8.07 -5.00
CA PRO A 166 -13.13 -7.58 -4.20
C PRO A 166 -14.52 -8.09 -4.64
N ALA A 167 -14.67 -8.41 -5.91
CA ALA A 167 -15.91 -9.01 -6.44
C ALA A 167 -16.16 -10.45 -5.95
N ASP A 168 -15.12 -11.16 -5.51
CA ASP A 168 -15.15 -12.59 -5.21
C ASP A 168 -15.08 -12.89 -3.71
N TRP A 169 -15.00 -11.88 -2.82
CA TRP A 169 -14.80 -12.10 -1.37
C TRP A 169 -15.90 -12.91 -0.68
N ASP A 170 -17.06 -13.09 -1.31
CA ASP A 170 -18.13 -13.95 -0.79
C ASP A 170 -17.90 -15.44 -1.13
N ASP A 171 -17.22 -15.71 -2.26
CA ASP A 171 -17.00 -17.05 -2.80
C ASP A 171 -15.56 -17.56 -2.55
N ASP A 172 -14.61 -16.64 -2.42
CA ASP A 172 -13.19 -16.87 -2.14
C ASP A 172 -12.78 -16.05 -0.91
N ALA A 173 -12.91 -16.70 0.25
CA ALA A 173 -12.53 -16.15 1.55
C ALA A 173 -11.10 -16.56 1.97
N ASP A 174 -10.28 -17.05 1.04
CA ASP A 174 -8.92 -17.43 1.38
C ASP A 174 -8.16 -16.24 1.95
N ALA A 175 -7.42 -16.50 3.04
CA ALA A 175 -6.60 -15.48 3.67
C ALA A 175 -5.64 -14.83 2.64
N PRO A 176 -5.33 -13.53 2.81
CA PRO A 176 -4.28 -12.89 2.06
C PRO A 176 -2.94 -13.63 2.22
N GLN A 177 -2.20 -13.78 1.12
CA GLN A 177 -0.86 -14.37 1.13
C GLN A 177 0.16 -13.28 0.90
N VAL A 178 1.19 -13.23 1.74
CA VAL A 178 2.24 -12.21 1.64
C VAL A 178 3.56 -12.85 1.29
N TRP A 179 4.28 -12.25 0.36
CA TRP A 179 5.57 -12.66 -0.13
C TRP A 179 6.56 -11.53 0.03
N ARG A 180 7.83 -11.87 0.20
CA ARG A 180 8.94 -10.92 0.20
C ARG A 180 9.99 -11.40 -0.79
N ILE A 181 10.55 -10.50 -1.58
CA ILE A 181 11.72 -10.82 -2.41
C ILE A 181 12.98 -10.84 -1.52
N ALA A 182 13.72 -11.94 -1.55
CA ALA A 182 14.98 -12.10 -0.84
C ALA A 182 15.89 -13.04 -1.63
N ASP A 183 17.16 -12.64 -1.81
CA ASP A 183 18.15 -13.40 -2.60
C ASP A 183 17.68 -13.68 -4.04
N GLY A 184 16.88 -12.78 -4.62
CA GLY A 184 16.32 -12.92 -5.96
C GLY A 184 15.11 -13.87 -6.07
N GLU A 185 14.59 -14.37 -4.94
CA GLU A 185 13.47 -15.30 -4.90
C GLU A 185 12.33 -14.79 -4.01
N TRP A 186 11.10 -15.18 -4.34
CA TRP A 186 9.93 -14.90 -3.53
C TRP A 186 9.83 -15.89 -2.38
N LYS A 187 9.81 -15.37 -1.16
CA LYS A 187 9.64 -16.16 0.06
C LYS A 187 8.34 -15.75 0.74
N GLU A 188 7.46 -16.70 1.01
CA GLU A 188 6.22 -16.45 1.73
C GLU A 188 6.50 -15.98 3.16
N VAL A 189 5.78 -14.96 3.60
CA VAL A 189 5.87 -14.35 4.93
C VAL A 189 4.59 -14.70 5.69
N LYS A 190 4.76 -15.30 6.87
CA LYS A 190 3.67 -15.68 7.77
C LYS A 190 3.48 -14.65 8.88
#